data_AF-A0A2D6IWH3-F1
#
_entry.id   AF-A0A2D6IWH3-F1
#
_cell.length_a   1.000
_cell.length_b   1.000
_cell.length_c   1.000
_cell.angle_alpha   90.00
_cell.angle_beta   90.00
_cell.angle_gamma   90.00
#
_symmetry.space_group_name_H-M   'P 1'
#
loop_
_entity.id
_entity.type
_entity.pdbx_description
1 polymer ?
#
loop_
_entity_poly.entity_id
_entity_poly.type
_entity_poly.pdbx_seq_one_letter_code
_entity_poly.pdbx_strand_id
1 'polypeptide(L)'
;MNVKIAYLSYFAPLLLAASIAEAQMCGGLAVTITGTAGADNIIGTFGADVIDGLGGNDRIEGLEGADVICGGDGDDDLLGGNGDDLLFGDAGNDVMEGNNGNDACNGVTGIDSAALDCEVYSNVDTKVYAVTLRADDGTALDGALYVPTGDAAAQGTRQVAMIVSHGAMGSFASSVPKIIGLQAAPLGFTVLALNRRDWGEDGGGGAVLFKETTLDVGVGVDFLAGLGYESIYVAGHSQGTQNAAIYPSLAMDDRVAAVGLYGTVDDGRTTAINLLFRDTYKQDVTRARQLIADGLGDIIIGWPTFFLVDLFRSPANYLSFWGPDSLSVVVQEIPKLTVPALLMRADGDGFTPDQMSLNVMAAANAAGVDATYIILDYPFPLTDTGGNAHGFVGVERELIQTTLDWLTVKLTETETYTVTTKLSTLNPPGNIEPVASAGGDQAVTGMGLITLNGSGSIDLDGSIVSTFWTQLSGASVILSDPAVAQPSFTPPPPDRDALFGIPPPQTLRFEVTVTDDDGGTDSNQVEITVSQDKFIETSQSSSLGPIILLVLFGLLTMRRRRIIG
;
A
#
# COMPACT_ATOMS: atom_id res chain seq x y z
N MET A 1 -17.91 18.29 -13.10
CA MET A 1 -16.97 18.99 -12.21
C MET A 1 -15.67 18.20 -12.28
N ASN A 2 -14.55 18.87 -12.56
CA ASN A 2 -13.34 18.27 -13.12
C ASN A 2 -12.62 17.37 -12.09
N VAL A 3 -12.62 16.05 -12.34
CA VAL A 3 -11.88 15.06 -11.56
C VAL A 3 -10.44 15.04 -12.06
N LYS A 4 -9.48 15.35 -11.18
CA LYS A 4 -8.04 15.16 -11.39
C LYS A 4 -7.66 13.78 -10.86
N ILE A 5 -7.24 12.93 -11.79
CA ILE A 5 -6.78 11.55 -11.56
C ILE A 5 -5.26 11.61 -11.39
N ALA A 6 -4.77 11.00 -10.31
CA ALA A 6 -3.37 10.78 -10.03
C ALA A 6 -3.18 9.26 -10.00
N TYR A 7 -2.30 8.74 -10.85
CA TYR A 7 -1.71 7.40 -10.71
C TYR A 7 -0.25 7.59 -10.27
N LEU A 8 0.22 6.85 -9.25
CA LEU A 8 1.61 6.36 -9.07
C LEU A 8 1.50 4.82 -9.01
N SER A 9 2.15 4.16 -9.96
CA SER A 9 2.52 2.76 -10.22
C SER A 9 3.60 2.22 -9.23
N TYR A 10 4.24 1.04 -9.25
CA TYR A 10 4.73 0.04 -10.24
C TYR A 10 4.76 -1.35 -9.54
N PHE A 11 4.76 -2.53 -10.19
CA PHE A 11 5.68 -2.95 -11.26
C PHE A 11 5.08 -3.92 -12.29
N ALA A 12 5.57 -3.80 -13.53
CA ALA A 12 5.29 -4.67 -14.67
C ALA A 12 6.49 -5.62 -14.97
N PRO A 13 6.26 -6.73 -15.69
CA PRO A 13 7.07 -7.95 -15.67
C PRO A 13 8.11 -8.02 -16.80
N LEU A 14 9.18 -8.79 -16.60
CA LEU A 14 9.96 -9.32 -17.72
C LEU A 14 9.43 -10.70 -18.12
N LEU A 15 8.92 -10.76 -19.35
CA LEU A 15 8.38 -11.92 -20.05
C LEU A 15 9.17 -13.24 -19.86
N LEU A 16 8.48 -14.27 -19.37
CA LEU A 16 8.33 -15.50 -20.15
C LEU A 16 6.85 -15.78 -20.37
N ALA A 17 6.38 -15.57 -21.59
CA ALA A 17 5.14 -16.17 -22.07
C ALA A 17 5.34 -17.69 -22.15
N ALA A 18 4.94 -18.42 -21.11
CA ALA A 18 4.65 -19.83 -21.21
C ALA A 18 3.15 -20.00 -20.94
N SER A 19 2.43 -20.50 -21.94
CA SER A 19 1.18 -21.18 -21.70
C SER A 19 1.46 -22.38 -20.79
N ILE A 20 0.92 -22.38 -19.58
CA ILE A 20 0.89 -23.52 -18.66
C ILE A 20 -0.53 -23.50 -18.10
N ALA A 21 -1.52 -24.14 -18.73
CA ALA A 21 -1.67 -25.58 -18.91
C ALA A 21 -1.43 -26.32 -17.60
N GLU A 22 -2.53 -26.76 -17.00
CA GLU A 22 -2.66 -27.69 -15.88
C GLU A 22 -1.53 -28.76 -15.87
N ALA A 23 -0.74 -28.82 -14.79
CA ALA A 23 -0.04 -29.97 -14.19
C ALA A 23 1.34 -29.61 -13.61
N GLN A 24 1.43 -29.65 -12.27
CA GLN A 24 2.53 -30.19 -11.45
C GLN A 24 3.98 -29.81 -11.86
N MET A 25 4.49 -28.70 -11.32
CA MET A 25 5.81 -28.16 -11.65
C MET A 25 7.00 -28.88 -10.99
N CYS A 26 6.81 -29.62 -9.89
CA CYS A 26 7.90 -30.41 -9.30
C CYS A 26 8.23 -31.71 -10.06
N GLY A 27 7.33 -32.20 -10.92
CA GLY A 27 7.50 -33.46 -11.66
C GLY A 27 8.61 -33.48 -12.72
N GLY A 28 9.35 -32.37 -12.91
CA GLY A 28 10.41 -32.21 -13.92
C GLY A 28 11.77 -31.79 -13.39
N LEU A 29 11.90 -31.44 -12.10
CA LEU A 29 13.15 -31.01 -11.47
C LEU A 29 13.84 -32.20 -10.78
N ALA A 30 15.17 -32.14 -10.65
CA ALA A 30 15.91 -33.15 -9.88
C ALA A 30 15.70 -32.87 -8.39
N VAL A 31 14.67 -33.51 -7.81
CA VAL A 31 14.30 -33.37 -6.40
C VAL A 31 15.47 -33.75 -5.48
N THR A 32 15.83 -32.83 -4.59
CA THR A 32 16.91 -33.01 -3.59
C THR A 32 16.36 -33.69 -2.33
N ILE A 33 15.13 -33.38 -1.94
CA ILE A 33 14.47 -33.88 -0.73
C ILE A 33 13.02 -34.27 -1.06
N THR A 34 12.59 -35.47 -0.64
CA THR A 34 11.24 -35.98 -0.91
C THR A 34 10.59 -36.46 0.39
N GLY A 35 9.36 -36.03 0.61
CA GLY A 35 8.47 -36.49 1.68
C GLY A 35 7.83 -37.84 1.40
N THR A 36 6.68 -38.07 2.00
CA THR A 36 5.87 -39.29 1.91
C THR A 36 4.42 -38.94 1.58
N ALA A 37 3.52 -39.93 1.52
CA ALA A 37 2.09 -39.67 1.27
C ALA A 37 1.29 -39.40 2.57
N GLY A 38 1.96 -39.01 3.65
CA GLY A 38 1.30 -38.55 4.87
C GLY A 38 2.11 -37.44 5.53
N ALA A 39 1.49 -36.73 6.49
CA ALA A 39 2.05 -35.53 7.11
C ALA A 39 3.52 -35.66 7.57
N ASP A 40 4.38 -34.85 6.96
CA ASP A 40 5.81 -34.78 7.17
C ASP A 40 6.25 -33.44 7.77
N ASN A 41 7.45 -33.43 8.37
CA ASN A 41 8.11 -32.20 8.80
C ASN A 41 9.50 -32.18 8.17
N ILE A 42 9.64 -31.43 7.09
CA ILE A 42 10.78 -31.41 6.19
C ILE A 42 11.57 -30.13 6.41
N ILE A 43 12.88 -30.26 6.57
CA ILE A 43 13.81 -29.14 6.69
C ILE A 43 14.86 -29.31 5.59
N GLY A 44 15.03 -28.26 4.79
CA GLY A 44 16.01 -28.12 3.73
C GLY A 44 17.44 -28.02 4.23
N THR A 45 18.32 -27.57 3.35
CA THR A 45 19.74 -27.36 3.59
C THR A 45 20.07 -25.87 3.53
N PHE A 46 21.35 -25.50 3.67
CA PHE A 46 21.77 -24.10 3.52
C PHE A 46 22.13 -23.73 2.06
N GLY A 47 21.66 -24.49 1.08
CA GLY A 47 21.83 -24.15 -0.33
C GLY A 47 20.60 -24.52 -1.12
N ALA A 48 20.53 -24.09 -2.39
CA ALA A 48 19.37 -24.27 -3.25
C ALA A 48 18.87 -25.73 -3.30
N ASP A 49 17.67 -25.94 -2.77
CA ASP A 49 16.99 -27.21 -2.68
C ASP A 49 15.80 -27.30 -3.66
N VAL A 50 15.44 -28.54 -3.99
CA VAL A 50 14.17 -28.86 -4.63
C VAL A 50 13.48 -29.86 -3.71
N ILE A 51 12.38 -29.44 -3.09
CA ILE A 51 11.65 -30.18 -2.06
C ILE A 51 10.26 -30.54 -2.58
N ASP A 52 9.86 -31.79 -2.42
CA ASP A 52 8.53 -32.31 -2.81
C ASP A 52 7.90 -33.05 -1.62
N GLY A 53 6.87 -32.47 -1.01
CA GLY A 53 6.14 -33.02 0.15
C GLY A 53 5.30 -34.25 -0.20
N LEU A 54 4.86 -34.34 -1.46
CA LEU A 54 3.96 -35.35 -2.03
C LEU A 54 2.53 -35.27 -1.52
N GLY A 55 2.22 -35.74 -0.32
CA GLY A 55 0.86 -35.54 0.18
C GLY A 55 0.69 -35.90 1.64
N GLY A 56 -0.45 -35.52 2.21
CA GLY A 56 -0.55 -35.28 3.64
C GLY A 56 -0.36 -33.79 3.93
N ASN A 57 -0.68 -33.38 5.15
CA ASN A 57 -0.53 -31.99 5.58
C ASN A 57 0.90 -31.79 6.12
N ASP A 58 1.76 -31.23 5.30
CA ASP A 58 3.19 -31.14 5.52
C ASP A 58 3.60 -29.80 6.12
N ARG A 59 4.74 -29.81 6.81
CA ARG A 59 5.45 -28.58 7.19
C ARG A 59 6.83 -28.59 6.56
N ILE A 60 7.13 -27.62 5.71
CA ILE A 60 8.35 -27.58 4.90
C ILE A 60 9.07 -26.25 5.11
N GLU A 61 10.37 -26.29 5.41
CA GLU A 61 11.23 -25.10 5.59
C GLU A 61 12.50 -25.20 4.72
N GLY A 62 12.72 -24.27 3.79
CA GLY A 62 13.84 -24.26 2.83
C GLY A 62 15.19 -23.86 3.45
N LEU A 63 15.18 -22.92 4.40
CA LEU A 63 16.34 -22.34 5.11
C LEU A 63 17.13 -21.26 4.34
N GLU A 64 18.30 -21.56 3.78
CA GLU A 64 19.09 -20.60 2.98
C GLU A 64 19.26 -21.18 1.58
N GLY A 65 19.06 -20.42 0.52
CA GLY A 65 19.10 -20.96 -0.83
C GLY A 65 18.13 -20.24 -1.75
N ALA A 66 18.15 -20.59 -3.03
CA ALA A 66 17.04 -20.26 -3.91
C ALA A 66 16.30 -21.57 -4.14
N ASP A 67 15.29 -21.81 -3.32
CA ASP A 67 14.64 -23.09 -3.14
C ASP A 67 13.42 -23.21 -4.04
N VAL A 68 13.08 -24.45 -4.39
CA VAL A 68 11.81 -24.79 -5.04
C VAL A 68 11.09 -25.77 -4.13
N ILE A 69 9.97 -25.35 -3.54
CA ILE A 69 9.19 -26.12 -2.58
C ILE A 69 7.83 -26.44 -3.18
N CYS A 70 7.47 -27.72 -3.25
CA CYS A 70 6.11 -28.17 -3.55
C CYS A 70 5.53 -28.87 -2.32
N GLY A 71 4.36 -28.40 -1.86
CA GLY A 71 3.60 -29.00 -0.76
C GLY A 71 3.03 -30.35 -1.17
N GLY A 72 2.19 -30.35 -2.20
CA GLY A 72 1.62 -31.57 -2.78
C GLY A 72 0.13 -31.66 -2.48
N ASP A 73 -0.38 -32.88 -2.25
CA ASP A 73 -1.78 -33.09 -1.88
C ASP A 73 -1.97 -32.95 -0.35
N GLY A 74 -2.56 -31.86 0.15
CA GLY A 74 -2.81 -31.67 1.59
C GLY A 74 -2.88 -30.20 1.96
N ASP A 75 -3.22 -29.89 3.21
CA ASP A 75 -3.11 -28.50 3.70
C ASP A 75 -1.71 -28.30 4.30
N ASP A 76 -0.83 -27.59 3.59
CA ASP A 76 0.60 -27.53 3.87
C ASP A 76 1.07 -26.17 4.46
N ASP A 77 2.08 -26.19 5.32
CA ASP A 77 2.80 -25.01 5.83
C ASP A 77 4.18 -24.92 5.14
N LEU A 78 4.36 -24.00 4.17
CA LEU A 78 5.58 -23.82 3.39
C LEU A 78 6.31 -22.54 3.80
N LEU A 79 7.59 -22.66 4.17
CA LEU A 79 8.48 -21.55 4.48
C LEU A 79 9.69 -21.58 3.55
N GLY A 80 9.89 -20.53 2.74
CA GLY A 80 11.02 -20.38 1.81
C GLY A 80 12.34 -20.23 2.57
N GLY A 81 12.52 -19.10 3.25
CA GLY A 81 13.67 -18.86 4.10
C GLY A 81 14.45 -17.64 3.64
N ASN A 82 15.77 -17.75 3.45
CA ASN A 82 16.59 -16.68 2.89
C ASN A 82 17.01 -17.03 1.47
N GLY A 83 16.71 -16.14 0.53
CA GLY A 83 17.06 -16.20 -0.88
C GLY A 83 15.80 -16.11 -1.73
N ASP A 84 15.92 -16.24 -3.06
CA ASP A 84 14.79 -16.04 -3.96
C ASP A 84 14.11 -17.39 -4.22
N ASP A 85 12.99 -17.65 -3.53
CA ASP A 85 12.34 -18.96 -3.46
C ASP A 85 11.09 -19.08 -4.35
N LEU A 86 10.76 -20.31 -4.77
CA LEU A 86 9.53 -20.67 -5.46
C LEU A 86 8.71 -21.66 -4.63
N LEU A 87 7.56 -21.23 -4.13
CA LEU A 87 6.67 -22.01 -3.27
C LEU A 87 5.41 -22.40 -4.03
N PHE A 88 5.11 -23.70 -4.07
CA PHE A 88 3.91 -24.26 -4.71
C PHE A 88 3.09 -25.02 -3.66
N GLY A 89 1.88 -24.53 -3.36
CA GLY A 89 0.95 -25.23 -2.47
C GLY A 89 0.43 -26.54 -3.07
N ASP A 90 0.18 -26.53 -4.39
CA ASP A 90 -0.42 -27.62 -5.14
C ASP A 90 -1.90 -27.87 -4.77
N ALA A 91 -2.27 -28.93 -4.05
CA ALA A 91 -3.66 -29.31 -3.86
C ALA A 91 -4.06 -29.34 -2.39
N GLY A 92 -4.70 -28.29 -1.92
CA GLY A 92 -5.23 -28.19 -0.56
C GLY A 92 -5.29 -26.73 -0.13
N ASN A 93 -5.40 -26.45 1.16
CA ASN A 93 -5.43 -25.07 1.65
C ASN A 93 -4.10 -24.76 2.32
N ASP A 94 -3.21 -24.13 1.57
CA ASP A 94 -1.81 -24.02 1.97
C ASP A 94 -1.50 -22.66 2.60
N VAL A 95 -0.53 -22.65 3.51
CA VAL A 95 0.06 -21.44 4.09
C VAL A 95 1.49 -21.32 3.57
N MET A 96 1.80 -20.23 2.87
CA MET A 96 3.12 -19.99 2.27
C MET A 96 3.74 -18.70 2.82
N GLU A 97 4.99 -18.77 3.26
CA GLU A 97 5.79 -17.62 3.71
C GLU A 97 7.13 -17.61 2.97
N GLY A 98 7.37 -16.60 2.13
CA GLY A 98 8.63 -16.47 1.37
C GLY A 98 9.82 -16.19 2.28
N ASN A 99 9.59 -15.38 3.32
CA ASN A 99 10.59 -14.77 4.19
C ASN A 99 11.51 -13.79 3.44
N ASN A 100 12.84 -13.95 3.52
CA ASN A 100 13.78 -12.94 3.05
C ASN A 100 14.23 -13.23 1.62
N GLY A 101 13.65 -12.52 0.65
CA GLY A 101 14.12 -12.56 -0.73
C GLY A 101 13.09 -12.00 -1.69
N ASN A 102 13.26 -12.27 -2.97
CA ASN A 102 12.22 -12.06 -3.97
C ASN A 102 11.54 -13.39 -4.25
N ASP A 103 10.57 -13.72 -3.42
CA ASP A 103 9.91 -15.02 -3.43
C ASP A 103 8.66 -15.01 -4.30
N ALA A 104 8.32 -16.15 -4.89
CA ALA A 104 7.08 -16.33 -5.63
C ALA A 104 6.27 -17.51 -5.06
N CYS A 105 4.99 -17.26 -4.80
CA CYS A 105 4.09 -18.23 -4.18
C CYS A 105 2.92 -18.54 -5.13
N ASN A 106 2.62 -19.82 -5.30
CA ASN A 106 1.53 -20.29 -6.12
C ASN A 106 0.82 -21.45 -5.43
N GLY A 107 -0.34 -21.17 -4.85
CA GLY A 107 -1.15 -22.18 -4.18
C GLY A 107 -1.82 -23.18 -5.14
N VAL A 108 -1.83 -22.89 -6.44
CA VAL A 108 -2.42 -23.74 -7.49
C VAL A 108 -3.92 -24.01 -7.25
N THR A 109 -4.28 -25.09 -6.55
CA THR A 109 -5.68 -25.49 -6.33
C THR A 109 -6.01 -25.56 -4.86
N GLY A 110 -7.05 -24.81 -4.47
CA GLY A 110 -7.56 -24.77 -3.11
C GLY A 110 -7.55 -23.34 -2.60
N ILE A 111 -7.55 -23.14 -1.28
CA ILE A 111 -7.66 -21.81 -0.68
C ILE A 111 -6.38 -21.52 0.10
N ASP A 112 -5.52 -20.73 -0.52
CA ASP A 112 -4.15 -20.58 -0.04
C ASP A 112 -3.94 -19.20 0.57
N SER A 113 -3.15 -19.15 1.62
CA SER A 113 -2.70 -17.94 2.29
C SER A 113 -1.20 -17.77 2.08
N ALA A 114 -0.80 -16.73 1.36
CA ALA A 114 0.61 -16.35 1.26
C ALA A 114 0.88 -15.06 2.04
N ALA A 115 1.98 -15.02 2.79
CA ALA A 115 2.44 -13.81 3.47
C ALA A 115 2.87 -12.73 2.46
N LEU A 116 2.88 -11.47 2.93
CA LEU A 116 3.17 -10.29 2.10
C LEU A 116 4.63 -10.23 1.59
N ASP A 117 5.48 -11.13 2.08
CA ASP A 117 6.86 -11.30 1.67
C ASP A 117 7.01 -12.15 0.39
N CYS A 118 5.89 -12.66 -0.15
CA CYS A 118 5.89 -13.48 -1.35
C CYS A 118 5.00 -12.89 -2.44
N GLU A 119 5.50 -12.84 -3.68
CA GLU A 119 4.71 -12.46 -4.85
C GLU A 119 3.72 -13.58 -5.20
N VAL A 120 2.45 -13.38 -4.86
CA VAL A 120 1.40 -14.39 -5.00
C VAL A 120 0.88 -14.45 -6.45
N TYR A 121 1.11 -15.56 -7.13
CA TYR A 121 0.67 -15.81 -8.51
C TYR A 121 -0.67 -16.58 -8.61
N SER A 122 -1.31 -16.93 -7.47
CA SER A 122 -2.52 -17.75 -7.44
C SER A 122 -3.73 -17.03 -6.83
N ASN A 123 -4.58 -16.50 -7.69
CA ASN A 123 -6.04 -16.57 -7.56
C ASN A 123 -6.60 -16.54 -8.98
N VAL A 124 -6.61 -17.68 -9.66
CA VAL A 124 -6.99 -17.79 -11.09
C VAL A 124 -8.36 -17.16 -11.41
N ASP A 125 -9.22 -17.04 -10.40
CA ASP A 125 -10.57 -16.50 -10.47
C ASP A 125 -10.76 -15.14 -9.77
N THR A 126 -9.69 -14.42 -9.45
CA THR A 126 -9.80 -13.04 -8.94
C THR A 126 -8.78 -12.11 -9.56
N LYS A 127 -9.26 -10.96 -10.01
CA LYS A 127 -8.43 -9.83 -10.40
C LYS A 127 -8.60 -8.69 -9.41
N VAL A 128 -7.48 -8.21 -8.87
CA VAL A 128 -7.44 -7.10 -7.93
C VAL A 128 -6.98 -5.84 -8.66
N TYR A 129 -7.72 -4.75 -8.47
CA TYR A 129 -7.36 -3.43 -8.97
C TYR A 129 -7.14 -2.50 -7.79
N ALA A 130 -6.02 -1.80 -7.75
CA ALA A 130 -5.89 -0.64 -6.87
C ALA A 130 -6.86 0.46 -7.32
N VAL A 131 -7.56 1.08 -6.38
CA VAL A 131 -8.54 2.13 -6.64
C VAL A 131 -8.34 3.26 -5.65
N THR A 132 -8.18 4.48 -6.15
CA THR A 132 -8.24 5.69 -5.32
C THR A 132 -9.49 6.47 -5.67
N LEU A 133 -10.48 6.45 -4.77
CA LEU A 133 -11.66 7.29 -4.89
C LEU A 133 -11.45 8.62 -4.15
N ARG A 134 -12.35 9.58 -4.38
CA ARG A 134 -12.30 10.88 -3.70
C ARG A 134 -13.62 11.19 -3.04
N ALA A 135 -13.55 11.58 -1.78
CA ALA A 135 -14.67 12.15 -1.07
C ALA A 135 -15.03 13.56 -1.59
N ASP A 136 -16.18 14.08 -1.16
CA ASP A 136 -16.70 15.40 -1.56
C ASP A 136 -15.74 16.56 -1.29
N ASP A 137 -14.93 16.46 -0.24
CA ASP A 137 -13.92 17.46 0.12
C ASP A 137 -12.56 17.22 -0.56
N GLY A 138 -12.48 16.22 -1.44
CA GLY A 138 -11.28 15.84 -2.18
C GLY A 138 -10.37 14.85 -1.46
N THR A 139 -10.69 14.45 -0.22
CA THR A 139 -9.93 13.45 0.54
C THR A 139 -9.83 12.15 -0.25
N ALA A 140 -8.63 11.58 -0.36
CA ALA A 140 -8.41 10.30 -1.01
C ALA A 140 -8.95 9.15 -0.15
N LEU A 141 -9.61 8.19 -0.80
CA LEU A 141 -10.12 6.96 -0.23
C LEU A 141 -9.49 5.81 -1.02
N ASP A 142 -8.25 5.48 -0.66
CA ASP A 142 -7.48 4.42 -1.31
C ASP A 142 -8.07 3.05 -0.99
N GLY A 143 -7.99 2.13 -1.93
CA GLY A 143 -8.76 0.91 -1.87
C GLY A 143 -8.33 -0.13 -2.89
N ALA A 144 -9.02 -1.26 -2.85
CA ALA A 144 -8.88 -2.33 -3.80
C ALA A 144 -10.26 -2.81 -4.27
N LEU A 145 -10.39 -3.04 -5.58
CA LEU A 145 -11.52 -3.69 -6.21
C LEU A 145 -11.14 -5.12 -6.58
N TYR A 146 -11.80 -6.09 -5.95
CA TYR A 146 -11.65 -7.51 -6.22
C TYR A 146 -12.77 -7.92 -7.17
N VAL A 147 -12.39 -8.39 -8.36
CA VAL A 147 -13.31 -8.74 -9.44
C VAL A 147 -13.18 -10.24 -9.74
N PRO A 148 -14.29 -10.99 -9.80
CA PRO A 148 -14.26 -12.39 -10.23
C PRO A 148 -13.70 -12.53 -11.66
N THR A 149 -12.83 -13.51 -11.87
CA THR A 149 -12.31 -13.90 -13.20
C THR A 149 -12.50 -15.40 -13.44
N GLY A 150 -12.04 -15.91 -14.59
CA GLY A 150 -12.00 -17.34 -14.88
C GLY A 150 -13.33 -18.07 -14.70
N ASP A 151 -13.32 -19.16 -13.95
CA ASP A 151 -14.48 -20.03 -13.72
C ASP A 151 -15.53 -19.34 -12.84
N ALA A 152 -15.13 -18.52 -11.86
CA ALA A 152 -16.06 -17.68 -11.10
C ALA A 152 -16.83 -16.69 -11.99
N ALA A 153 -16.18 -16.09 -12.98
CA ALA A 153 -16.87 -15.25 -13.98
C ALA A 153 -17.77 -16.08 -14.92
N ALA A 154 -17.37 -17.31 -15.24
CA ALA A 154 -18.14 -18.23 -16.08
C ALA A 154 -19.40 -18.78 -15.39
N GLN A 155 -19.35 -18.94 -14.05
CA GLN A 155 -20.50 -19.30 -13.21
C GLN A 155 -21.47 -18.12 -12.98
N GLY A 156 -21.06 -16.91 -13.38
CA GLY A 156 -21.86 -15.68 -13.35
C GLY A 156 -21.54 -14.81 -12.15
N THR A 157 -21.27 -13.52 -12.41
CA THR A 157 -21.11 -12.52 -11.37
C THR A 157 -22.44 -12.31 -10.65
N ARG A 158 -22.37 -12.21 -9.32
CA ARG A 158 -23.51 -11.90 -8.47
C ARG A 158 -24.05 -10.50 -8.79
N GLN A 159 -25.36 -10.30 -8.71
CA GLN A 159 -25.96 -8.97 -8.93
C GLN A 159 -25.67 -8.01 -7.78
N VAL A 160 -25.36 -8.56 -6.61
CA VAL A 160 -25.00 -7.80 -5.43
C VAL A 160 -23.48 -7.63 -5.42
N ALA A 161 -23.01 -6.37 -5.40
CA ALA A 161 -21.62 -6.07 -5.08
C ALA A 161 -21.47 -5.74 -3.60
N MET A 162 -20.26 -5.91 -3.08
CA MET A 162 -19.95 -5.66 -1.66
C MET A 162 -19.06 -4.44 -1.50
N ILE A 163 -19.36 -3.61 -0.50
CA ILE A 163 -18.43 -2.60 0.02
C ILE A 163 -18.06 -3.00 1.43
N VAL A 164 -16.78 -3.01 1.77
CA VAL A 164 -16.34 -3.38 3.12
C VAL A 164 -15.54 -2.26 3.77
N SER A 165 -16.05 -1.75 4.89
CA SER A 165 -15.35 -0.79 5.75
C SER A 165 -14.51 -1.51 6.81
N HIS A 166 -13.23 -1.18 6.91
CA HIS A 166 -12.35 -1.77 7.93
C HIS A 166 -12.60 -1.22 9.34
N GLY A 167 -12.04 -1.93 10.32
CA GLY A 167 -12.00 -1.56 11.72
C GLY A 167 -10.99 -0.45 12.06
N ALA A 168 -10.91 -0.14 13.36
CA ALA A 168 -9.89 0.76 13.89
C ALA A 168 -8.49 0.24 13.55
N MET A 169 -7.58 1.11 13.11
CA MET A 169 -6.20 0.77 12.72
C MET A 169 -6.08 -0.21 11.53
N GLY A 170 -7.20 -0.58 10.89
CA GLY A 170 -7.17 -1.34 9.66
C GLY A 170 -6.91 -0.46 8.44
N SER A 171 -6.71 -1.11 7.30
CA SER A 171 -6.75 -0.52 5.97
C SER A 171 -7.44 -1.49 5.00
N PHE A 172 -7.68 -1.05 3.77
CA PHE A 172 -8.14 -1.95 2.70
C PHE A 172 -7.14 -3.11 2.43
N ALA A 173 -5.85 -2.92 2.73
CA ALA A 173 -4.76 -3.81 2.35
C ALA A 173 -4.25 -4.73 3.49
N SER A 174 -4.43 -4.34 4.75
CA SER A 174 -3.86 -5.06 5.90
C SER A 174 -4.90 -5.52 6.92
N SER A 175 -6.18 -5.58 6.54
CA SER A 175 -7.25 -6.01 7.44
C SER A 175 -8.36 -6.81 6.75
N VAL A 176 -9.41 -7.13 7.50
CA VAL A 176 -10.53 -8.00 7.09
C VAL A 176 -11.14 -7.68 5.71
N PRO A 177 -11.20 -6.44 5.20
CA PRO A 177 -11.63 -6.19 3.82
C PRO A 177 -10.79 -6.89 2.75
N LYS A 178 -9.47 -6.99 2.91
CA LYS A 178 -8.61 -7.73 1.97
C LYS A 178 -9.00 -9.20 1.95
N ILE A 179 -9.15 -9.78 3.14
CA ILE A 179 -9.58 -11.16 3.32
C ILE A 179 -10.93 -11.39 2.63
N ILE A 180 -11.93 -10.54 2.90
CA ILE A 180 -13.24 -10.65 2.28
C ILE A 180 -13.15 -10.53 0.75
N GLY A 181 -12.33 -9.61 0.25
CA GLY A 181 -12.11 -9.44 -1.19
C GLY A 181 -11.54 -10.68 -1.86
N LEU A 182 -10.46 -11.24 -1.30
CA LEU A 182 -9.80 -12.44 -1.82
C LEU A 182 -10.68 -13.69 -1.73
N GLN A 183 -11.53 -13.79 -0.70
CA GLN A 183 -12.35 -14.98 -0.46
C GLN A 183 -13.71 -14.91 -1.16
N ALA A 184 -14.26 -13.73 -1.41
CA ALA A 184 -15.58 -13.60 -2.03
C ALA A 184 -15.54 -13.46 -3.55
N ALA A 185 -14.47 -12.94 -4.14
CA ALA A 185 -14.33 -12.84 -5.58
C ALA A 185 -14.32 -14.20 -6.30
N PRO A 186 -13.66 -15.26 -5.78
CA PRO A 186 -13.78 -16.61 -6.34
C PRO A 186 -15.21 -17.18 -6.24
N LEU A 187 -16.06 -16.63 -5.37
CA LEU A 187 -17.47 -17.01 -5.21
C LEU A 187 -18.43 -16.13 -6.02
N GLY A 188 -17.89 -15.30 -6.91
CA GLY A 188 -18.64 -14.50 -7.87
C GLY A 188 -19.04 -13.09 -7.39
N PHE A 189 -18.59 -12.64 -6.22
CA PHE A 189 -18.85 -11.27 -5.76
C PHE A 189 -17.78 -10.30 -6.24
N THR A 190 -18.19 -9.14 -6.74
CA THR A 190 -17.28 -7.99 -6.76
C THR A 190 -17.24 -7.33 -5.40
N VAL A 191 -16.04 -7.10 -4.88
CA VAL A 191 -15.82 -6.47 -3.58
C VAL A 191 -14.99 -5.22 -3.74
N LEU A 192 -15.47 -4.12 -3.17
CA LEU A 192 -14.74 -2.87 -3.04
C LEU A 192 -14.35 -2.67 -1.57
N ALA A 193 -13.06 -2.77 -1.29
CA ALA A 193 -12.48 -2.39 -0.01
C ALA A 193 -11.95 -0.96 -0.13
N LEU A 194 -12.43 -0.03 0.71
CA LEU A 194 -11.94 1.34 0.76
C LEU A 194 -11.38 1.65 2.14
N ASN A 195 -10.31 2.43 2.17
CA ASN A 195 -9.90 3.16 3.34
C ASN A 195 -10.97 4.16 3.73
N ARG A 196 -11.07 4.37 5.03
CA ARG A 196 -11.87 5.43 5.60
C ARG A 196 -11.07 6.73 5.60
N ARG A 197 -11.72 7.89 5.44
CA ARG A 197 -11.01 9.18 5.54
C ARG A 197 -10.26 9.40 6.87
N ASP A 198 -10.67 8.67 7.91
CA ASP A 198 -10.19 8.80 9.29
C ASP A 198 -9.21 7.69 9.71
N TRP A 199 -8.95 6.71 8.83
CA TRP A 199 -8.04 5.59 9.05
C TRP A 199 -7.55 4.96 7.73
N GLY A 200 -6.28 4.60 7.64
CA GLY A 200 -5.64 3.94 6.49
C GLY A 200 -4.13 3.84 6.71
N GLU A 201 -3.37 3.31 5.75
CA GLU A 201 -1.90 3.14 5.87
C GLU A 201 -1.17 4.46 6.20
N ASP A 202 -1.72 5.60 5.78
CA ASP A 202 -1.20 6.95 6.07
C ASP A 202 -1.99 7.71 7.17
N GLY A 203 -2.79 7.02 7.98
CA GLY A 203 -3.50 7.62 9.12
C GLY A 203 -4.73 8.47 8.78
N GLY A 204 -5.18 8.47 7.51
CA GLY A 204 -6.38 9.17 7.04
C GLY A 204 -6.17 10.69 6.87
N GLY A 205 -6.51 11.23 5.69
CA GLY A 205 -6.19 12.62 5.31
C GLY A 205 -7.29 13.67 5.55
N GLY A 206 -8.46 13.30 6.06
CA GLY A 206 -9.66 14.17 6.04
C GLY A 206 -9.98 14.92 7.35
N ALA A 207 -10.81 15.97 7.25
CA ALA A 207 -11.45 16.58 8.41
C ALA A 207 -12.31 15.53 9.14
N VAL A 208 -11.91 15.19 10.36
CA VAL A 208 -12.32 13.95 11.03
C VAL A 208 -13.64 14.13 11.76
N LEU A 209 -14.75 13.98 11.04
CA LEU A 209 -16.08 13.86 11.62
C LEU A 209 -16.68 12.51 11.23
N PHE A 210 -17.15 11.74 12.22
CA PHE A 210 -17.67 10.38 12.03
C PHE A 210 -18.79 10.30 10.97
N LYS A 211 -19.62 11.34 10.88
CA LYS A 211 -20.72 11.42 9.92
C LYS A 211 -20.18 11.44 8.49
N GLU A 212 -19.13 12.20 8.22
CA GLU A 212 -18.49 12.36 6.93
C GLU A 212 -17.83 11.03 6.51
N THR A 213 -17.12 10.37 7.44
CA THR A 213 -16.61 9.01 7.21
C THR A 213 -17.73 8.01 6.89
N THR A 214 -18.91 8.18 7.51
CA THR A 214 -20.06 7.33 7.20
C THR A 214 -20.61 7.62 5.80
N LEU A 215 -20.70 8.89 5.42
CA LEU A 215 -21.18 9.31 4.10
C LEU A 215 -20.22 8.94 2.96
N ASP A 216 -18.92 8.79 3.23
CA ASP A 216 -17.93 8.33 2.24
C ASP A 216 -18.22 6.94 1.67
N VAL A 217 -18.96 6.10 2.38
CA VAL A 217 -19.46 4.82 1.83
C VAL A 217 -20.21 5.06 0.52
N GLY A 218 -20.90 6.20 0.40
CA GLY A 218 -21.61 6.61 -0.80
C GLY A 218 -20.72 6.81 -2.02
N VAL A 219 -19.45 7.17 -1.84
CA VAL A 219 -18.49 7.27 -2.94
C VAL A 219 -18.25 5.89 -3.57
N GLY A 220 -18.10 4.86 -2.73
CA GLY A 220 -17.97 3.48 -3.20
C GLY A 220 -19.26 2.97 -3.83
N VAL A 221 -20.42 3.34 -3.27
CA VAL A 221 -21.73 2.99 -3.82
C VAL A 221 -21.91 3.59 -5.22
N ASP A 222 -21.58 4.86 -5.41
CA ASP A 222 -21.63 5.52 -6.71
C ASP A 222 -20.67 4.88 -7.72
N PHE A 223 -19.47 4.49 -7.29
CA PHE A 223 -18.50 3.79 -8.12
C PHE A 223 -19.04 2.44 -8.61
N LEU A 224 -19.54 1.60 -7.70
CA LEU A 224 -20.11 0.30 -8.06
C LEU A 224 -21.37 0.43 -8.92
N ALA A 225 -22.22 1.42 -8.66
CA ALA A 225 -23.36 1.73 -9.52
C ALA A 225 -22.91 2.13 -10.93
N GLY A 226 -21.80 2.86 -11.07
CA GLY A 226 -21.17 3.17 -12.35
C GLY A 226 -20.67 1.94 -13.11
N LEU A 227 -20.35 0.86 -12.40
CA LEU A 227 -20.01 -0.45 -12.97
C LEU A 227 -21.25 -1.31 -13.32
N GLY A 228 -22.45 -0.83 -12.98
CA GLY A 228 -23.73 -1.49 -13.28
C GLY A 228 -24.33 -2.28 -12.11
N TYR A 229 -23.81 -2.14 -10.89
CA TYR A 229 -24.40 -2.77 -9.71
C TYR A 229 -25.53 -1.93 -9.13
N GLU A 230 -26.75 -2.46 -9.14
CA GLU A 230 -27.93 -1.78 -8.59
C GLU A 230 -28.27 -2.22 -7.17
N SER A 231 -27.67 -3.32 -6.70
CA SER A 231 -27.82 -3.84 -5.34
C SER A 231 -26.46 -3.93 -4.67
N ILE A 232 -26.33 -3.30 -3.51
CA ILE A 232 -25.05 -3.20 -2.81
C ILE A 232 -25.21 -3.70 -1.37
N TYR A 233 -24.37 -4.65 -1.00
CA TYR A 233 -24.20 -5.09 0.37
C TYR A 233 -23.12 -4.25 1.04
N VAL A 234 -23.52 -3.43 2.01
CA VAL A 234 -22.59 -2.58 2.75
C VAL A 234 -22.20 -3.30 4.04
N ALA A 235 -20.96 -3.75 4.10
CA ALA A 235 -20.40 -4.45 5.25
C ALA A 235 -19.36 -3.60 5.99
N GLY A 236 -19.19 -3.92 7.27
CA GLY A 236 -18.15 -3.36 8.09
C GLY A 236 -17.55 -4.40 9.02
N HIS A 237 -16.27 -4.24 9.34
CA HIS A 237 -15.58 -5.02 10.38
C HIS A 237 -15.26 -4.12 11.57
N SER A 238 -15.46 -4.62 12.81
CA SER A 238 -15.10 -3.90 14.03
C SER A 238 -15.69 -2.48 14.05
N GLN A 239 -14.89 -1.43 14.21
CA GLN A 239 -15.36 -0.03 14.13
C GLN A 239 -16.08 0.30 12.80
N GLY A 240 -15.72 -0.35 11.69
CA GLY A 240 -16.37 -0.19 10.38
C GLY A 240 -17.84 -0.62 10.39
N THR A 241 -18.25 -1.47 11.34
CA THR A 241 -19.68 -1.85 11.50
C THR A 241 -20.57 -0.65 11.78
N GLN A 242 -20.04 0.39 12.42
CA GLN A 242 -20.81 1.61 12.66
C GLN A 242 -21.15 2.31 11.34
N ASN A 243 -20.17 2.44 10.43
CA ASN A 243 -20.39 3.03 9.10
C ASN A 243 -21.43 2.23 8.31
N ALA A 244 -21.32 0.89 8.31
CA ALA A 244 -22.24 0.01 7.62
C ALA A 244 -23.68 0.08 8.18
N ALA A 245 -23.84 0.09 9.50
CA ALA A 245 -25.16 0.16 10.13
C ALA A 245 -25.87 1.51 9.94
N ILE A 246 -25.11 2.60 9.81
CA ILE A 246 -25.65 3.96 9.83
C ILE A 246 -25.86 4.51 8.43
N TYR A 247 -24.94 4.23 7.50
CA TYR A 247 -24.95 4.76 6.13
C TYR A 247 -26.33 4.69 5.44
N PRO A 248 -27.05 3.54 5.44
CA PRO A 248 -28.29 3.42 4.68
C PRO A 248 -29.35 4.41 5.16
N SER A 249 -29.49 4.56 6.48
CA SER A 249 -30.46 5.47 7.09
C SER A 249 -30.03 6.94 7.02
N LEU A 250 -28.72 7.20 7.02
CA LEU A 250 -28.17 8.54 6.99
C LEU A 250 -28.17 9.14 5.59
N ALA A 251 -27.81 8.35 4.58
CA ALA A 251 -27.75 8.75 3.18
C ALA A 251 -29.10 8.61 2.46
N MET A 252 -30.01 7.78 2.99
CA MET A 252 -31.26 7.38 2.32
C MET A 252 -31.01 6.79 0.93
N ASP A 253 -29.96 5.97 0.81
CA ASP A 253 -29.53 5.36 -0.45
C ASP A 253 -30.28 4.04 -0.69
N ASP A 254 -31.12 4.03 -1.72
CA ASP A 254 -31.98 2.90 -2.08
C ASP A 254 -31.25 1.76 -2.81
N ARG A 255 -29.99 1.99 -3.21
CA ARG A 255 -29.12 0.95 -3.80
C ARG A 255 -28.53 0.01 -2.76
N VAL A 256 -28.55 0.41 -1.47
CA VAL A 256 -28.13 -0.50 -0.40
C VAL A 256 -29.20 -1.56 -0.23
N ALA A 257 -28.87 -2.80 -0.52
CA ALA A 257 -29.80 -3.93 -0.50
C ALA A 257 -29.81 -4.66 0.86
N ALA A 258 -28.67 -4.66 1.55
CA ALA A 258 -28.49 -5.31 2.85
C ALA A 258 -27.24 -4.77 3.56
N VAL A 259 -27.12 -5.00 4.87
CA VAL A 259 -25.94 -4.61 5.65
C VAL A 259 -25.30 -5.77 6.41
N GLY A 260 -23.97 -5.73 6.53
CA GLY A 260 -23.15 -6.72 7.24
C GLY A 260 -22.36 -6.11 8.39
N LEU A 261 -22.51 -6.65 9.60
CA LEU A 261 -21.82 -6.19 10.81
C LEU A 261 -20.94 -7.32 11.38
N TYR A 262 -19.67 -7.34 11.01
CA TYR A 262 -18.71 -8.39 11.41
C TYR A 262 -17.87 -7.92 12.60
N GLY A 263 -18.04 -8.55 13.77
CA GLY A 263 -17.49 -8.03 15.02
C GLY A 263 -18.16 -6.70 15.39
N THR A 264 -19.44 -6.75 15.78
CA THR A 264 -20.29 -5.55 15.91
C THR A 264 -19.85 -4.64 17.06
N VAL A 265 -19.76 -3.34 16.76
CA VAL A 265 -19.62 -2.27 17.76
C VAL A 265 -20.99 -1.62 17.98
N ASP A 266 -21.54 -1.75 19.19
CA ASP A 266 -22.88 -1.28 19.54
C ASP A 266 -22.92 0.21 19.92
N ASP A 267 -21.86 0.69 20.58
CA ASP A 267 -21.60 2.08 20.91
C ASP A 267 -20.10 2.36 20.81
N GLY A 268 -19.68 3.08 19.76
CA GLY A 268 -18.27 3.37 19.50
C GLY A 268 -17.59 4.17 20.61
N ARG A 269 -18.32 5.06 21.30
CA ARG A 269 -17.77 5.88 22.38
C ARG A 269 -17.59 5.07 23.65
N THR A 270 -18.61 4.31 24.04
CA THR A 270 -18.55 3.45 25.22
C THR A 270 -17.53 2.33 25.04
N THR A 271 -17.41 1.78 23.83
CA THR A 271 -16.39 0.77 23.45
C THR A 271 -14.98 1.34 23.57
N ALA A 272 -14.74 2.54 23.02
CA ALA A 272 -13.46 3.24 23.16
C ALA A 272 -13.09 3.47 24.64
N ILE A 273 -14.06 3.86 25.48
CA ILE A 273 -13.86 4.07 26.93
C ILE A 273 -13.53 2.76 27.66
N ASN A 274 -14.27 1.69 27.38
CA ASN A 274 -14.27 0.48 28.21
C ASN A 274 -13.20 -0.53 27.80
N LEU A 275 -12.96 -0.70 26.50
CA LEU A 275 -12.10 -1.76 25.99
C LEU A 275 -10.74 -1.24 25.54
N LEU A 276 -10.72 -0.09 24.86
CA LEU A 276 -9.52 0.37 24.17
C LEU A 276 -8.68 1.33 25.02
N PHE A 277 -9.26 2.37 25.63
CA PHE A 277 -8.45 3.50 26.12
C PHE A 277 -8.59 3.85 27.61
N ARG A 278 -9.42 3.10 28.36
CA ARG A 278 -9.54 3.15 29.83
C ARG A 278 -9.55 4.59 30.43
N ASP A 279 -8.82 4.84 31.52
CA ASP A 279 -8.89 6.10 32.29
C ASP A 279 -8.28 7.31 31.58
N THR A 280 -7.29 7.10 30.70
CA THR A 280 -6.66 8.18 29.93
C THR A 280 -7.64 8.79 28.94
N TYR A 281 -8.43 7.98 28.22
CA TYR A 281 -9.44 8.51 27.31
C TYR A 281 -10.57 9.24 28.02
N LYS A 282 -10.98 8.80 29.21
CA LYS A 282 -11.95 9.57 30.02
C LYS A 282 -11.40 10.96 30.37
N GLN A 283 -10.11 11.05 30.72
CA GLN A 283 -9.44 12.31 30.99
C GLN A 283 -9.33 13.16 29.71
N ASP A 284 -9.02 12.54 28.57
CA ASP A 284 -8.88 13.23 27.29
C ASP A 284 -10.20 13.76 26.76
N VAL A 285 -11.29 12.99 26.86
CA VAL A 285 -12.65 13.45 26.58
C VAL A 285 -13.03 14.63 27.48
N THR A 286 -12.68 14.57 28.77
CA THR A 286 -12.94 15.66 29.72
C THR A 286 -12.15 16.91 29.34
N ARG A 287 -10.88 16.73 28.99
CA ARG A 287 -9.99 17.79 28.53
C ARG A 287 -10.47 18.41 27.22
N ALA A 288 -10.89 17.60 26.25
CA ALA A 288 -11.40 18.07 24.96
C ALA A 288 -12.66 18.92 25.15
N ARG A 289 -13.61 18.48 26.00
CA ARG A 289 -14.79 19.27 26.35
C ARG A 289 -14.44 20.60 27.03
N GLN A 290 -13.47 20.58 27.95
CA GLN A 290 -13.01 21.80 28.63
C GLN A 290 -12.39 22.79 27.62
N LEU A 291 -11.53 22.31 26.72
CA LEU A 291 -10.93 23.14 25.68
C LEU A 291 -11.97 23.76 24.74
N ILE A 292 -13.02 23.02 24.37
CA ILE A 292 -14.14 23.58 23.61
C ILE A 292 -14.85 24.67 24.43
N ALA A 293 -15.13 24.43 25.71
CA ALA A 293 -15.75 25.42 26.59
C ALA A 293 -14.90 26.69 26.76
N ASP A 294 -13.57 26.55 26.70
CA ASP A 294 -12.60 27.64 26.77
C ASP A 294 -12.37 28.36 25.43
N GLY A 295 -13.11 27.99 24.36
CA GLY A 295 -12.99 28.59 23.03
C GLY A 295 -11.79 28.08 22.22
N LEU A 296 -11.18 26.98 22.65
CA LEU A 296 -10.02 26.32 22.03
C LEU A 296 -10.44 25.04 21.26
N GLY A 297 -11.66 24.98 20.76
CA GLY A 297 -12.19 23.78 20.09
C GLY A 297 -11.44 23.35 18.83
N ASP A 298 -10.75 24.29 18.19
CA ASP A 298 -10.09 24.10 16.89
C ASP A 298 -8.57 23.91 16.98
N ILE A 299 -7.96 24.02 18.17
CA ILE A 299 -6.51 23.89 18.30
C ILE A 299 -6.06 22.45 18.07
N ILE A 300 -5.01 22.21 17.29
CA ILE A 300 -4.49 20.85 17.07
C ILE A 300 -3.71 20.39 18.30
N ILE A 301 -4.02 19.19 18.79
CA ILE A 301 -3.40 18.56 19.95
C ILE A 301 -3.08 17.11 19.61
N GLY A 302 -1.91 16.63 20.07
CA GLY A 302 -1.60 15.20 20.09
C GLY A 302 -2.33 14.52 21.24
N TRP A 303 -3.20 13.57 20.92
CA TRP A 303 -3.92 12.78 21.91
C TRP A 303 -3.28 11.39 22.01
N PRO A 304 -2.73 11.01 23.18
CA PRO A 304 -2.11 9.72 23.35
C PRO A 304 -3.18 8.63 23.32
N THR A 305 -2.96 7.59 22.52
CA THR A 305 -3.86 6.43 22.48
C THR A 305 -3.21 5.19 23.06
N PHE A 306 -4.03 4.22 23.45
CA PHE A 306 -3.62 2.93 24.02
C PHE A 306 -2.79 2.10 23.04
N PHE A 307 -2.82 2.45 21.76
CA PHE A 307 -2.08 1.78 20.69
C PHE A 307 -0.74 2.43 20.37
N LEU A 308 -0.23 3.32 21.25
CA LEU A 308 1.04 4.03 21.06
C LEU A 308 1.07 4.93 19.81
N VAL A 309 -0.10 5.21 19.22
CA VAL A 309 -0.27 6.17 18.13
C VAL A 309 -0.74 7.50 18.71
N ASP A 310 -0.02 8.57 18.43
CA ASP A 310 -0.47 9.92 18.74
C ASP A 310 -1.46 10.39 17.68
N LEU A 311 -2.70 10.67 18.10
CA LEU A 311 -3.71 11.22 17.21
C LEU A 311 -3.65 12.75 17.24
N PHE A 312 -3.13 13.37 16.18
CA PHE A 312 -3.04 14.83 16.09
C PHE A 312 -4.32 15.44 15.50
N ARG A 313 -5.16 16.04 16.34
CA ARG A 313 -6.47 16.60 15.93
C ARG A 313 -7.01 17.66 16.90
N SER A 314 -8.02 18.41 16.46
CA SER A 314 -8.70 19.38 17.33
C SER A 314 -9.58 18.72 18.41
N PRO A 315 -9.84 19.37 19.55
CA PRO A 315 -10.80 18.88 20.55
C PRO A 315 -12.17 18.53 19.96
N ALA A 316 -12.69 19.35 19.04
CA ALA A 316 -13.95 19.07 18.36
C ALA A 316 -13.87 17.77 17.54
N ASN A 317 -12.79 17.62 16.76
CA ASN A 317 -12.56 16.43 15.94
C ASN A 317 -12.31 15.17 16.81
N TYR A 318 -11.60 15.31 17.93
CA TYR A 318 -11.36 14.21 18.88
C TYR A 318 -12.63 13.66 19.50
N LEU A 319 -13.56 14.53 19.91
CA LEU A 319 -14.85 14.10 20.43
C LEU A 319 -15.73 13.46 19.35
N SER A 320 -15.61 13.92 18.11
CA SER A 320 -16.40 13.39 17.00
C SER A 320 -15.88 12.09 16.40
N PHE A 321 -14.60 11.76 16.59
CA PHE A 321 -13.94 10.61 15.99
C PHE A 321 -14.54 9.26 16.45
N TRP A 322 -14.91 9.18 17.72
CA TRP A 322 -15.67 8.06 18.28
C TRP A 322 -17.19 8.35 18.33
N GLY A 323 -17.57 9.50 17.78
CA GLY A 323 -18.93 9.98 17.57
C GLY A 323 -19.42 11.01 18.60
N PRO A 324 -20.09 12.08 18.15
CA PRO A 324 -20.60 13.14 19.01
C PRO A 324 -22.04 12.84 19.46
N ASP A 325 -22.25 11.82 20.28
CA ASP A 325 -23.53 11.52 20.95
C ASP A 325 -24.73 11.18 20.00
N SER A 326 -25.37 10.02 20.26
CA SER A 326 -26.41 9.32 19.48
C SER A 326 -26.03 8.72 18.13
N LEU A 327 -25.47 9.49 17.18
CA LEU A 327 -25.32 8.98 15.80
C LEU A 327 -24.34 7.81 15.68
N SER A 328 -23.26 7.76 16.45
CA SER A 328 -22.30 6.63 16.41
C SER A 328 -22.75 5.42 17.25
N VAL A 329 -23.89 5.53 17.92
CA VAL A 329 -24.46 4.50 18.77
C VAL A 329 -25.36 3.64 17.90
N VAL A 330 -24.82 2.54 17.39
CA VAL A 330 -25.52 1.63 16.47
C VAL A 330 -26.85 1.15 17.07
N VAL A 331 -26.95 0.96 18.39
CA VAL A 331 -28.21 0.60 19.07
C VAL A 331 -29.33 1.63 18.87
N GLN A 332 -28.99 2.91 18.64
CA GLN A 332 -29.96 3.98 18.38
C GLN A 332 -30.27 4.18 16.88
N GLU A 333 -29.36 3.74 16.01
CA GLU A 333 -29.47 3.92 14.57
C GLU A 333 -30.01 2.68 13.85
N ILE A 334 -29.71 1.48 14.33
CA ILE A 334 -30.23 0.21 13.78
C ILE A 334 -31.76 0.19 13.65
N PRO A 335 -32.57 0.79 14.57
CA PRO A 335 -34.03 0.85 14.41
C PRO A 335 -34.51 1.61 13.17
N LYS A 336 -33.64 2.38 12.51
CA LYS A 336 -33.96 3.18 11.32
C LYS A 336 -33.69 2.43 10.02
N LEU A 337 -33.04 1.26 10.07
CA LEU A 337 -32.77 0.47 8.88
C LEU A 337 -34.07 -0.03 8.23
N THR A 338 -34.11 0.07 6.91
CA THR A 338 -35.21 -0.45 6.07
C THR A 338 -34.81 -1.69 5.27
N VAL A 339 -33.57 -2.15 5.45
CA VAL A 339 -32.93 -3.25 4.74
C VAL A 339 -32.54 -4.35 5.73
N PRO A 340 -32.45 -5.62 5.30
CA PRO A 340 -32.03 -6.71 6.18
C PRO A 340 -30.58 -6.53 6.66
N ALA A 341 -30.30 -7.00 7.88
CA ALA A 341 -28.99 -6.90 8.53
C ALA A 341 -28.45 -8.27 8.96
N LEU A 342 -27.19 -8.56 8.64
CA LEU A 342 -26.45 -9.73 9.11
C LEU A 342 -25.42 -9.30 10.14
N LEU A 343 -25.53 -9.80 11.37
CA LEU A 343 -24.56 -9.62 12.44
C LEU A 343 -23.78 -10.92 12.59
N MET A 344 -22.45 -10.85 12.56
CA MET A 344 -21.60 -12.03 12.67
C MET A 344 -20.42 -11.79 13.61
N ARG A 345 -20.03 -12.83 14.35
CA ARG A 345 -18.84 -12.85 15.20
C ARG A 345 -18.21 -14.24 15.17
N ALA A 346 -16.89 -14.35 15.33
CA ALA A 346 -16.26 -15.61 15.67
C ALA A 346 -16.29 -15.86 17.19
N ASP A 347 -16.46 -17.11 17.62
CA ASP A 347 -16.36 -17.46 19.03
C ASP A 347 -14.96 -17.13 19.57
N GLY A 348 -14.87 -16.71 20.84
CA GLY A 348 -13.61 -16.26 21.43
C GLY A 348 -13.16 -14.82 21.11
N ASP A 349 -13.89 -14.05 20.28
CA ASP A 349 -13.60 -12.63 20.05
C ASP A 349 -13.70 -11.81 21.36
N GLY A 350 -12.54 -11.33 21.80
CA GLY A 350 -12.38 -10.54 23.03
C GLY A 350 -12.47 -9.03 22.83
N PHE A 351 -12.51 -8.54 21.59
CA PHE A 351 -12.56 -7.12 21.25
C PHE A 351 -13.98 -6.63 20.99
N THR A 352 -14.81 -7.46 20.36
CA THR A 352 -16.24 -7.18 20.16
C THR A 352 -17.10 -8.29 20.76
N PRO A 353 -17.26 -8.34 22.09
CA PRO A 353 -17.96 -9.44 22.78
C PRO A 353 -19.44 -9.55 22.39
N ASP A 354 -20.04 -10.73 22.62
CA ASP A 354 -21.40 -11.08 22.16
C ASP A 354 -22.44 -10.05 22.57
N GLN A 355 -22.27 -9.51 23.78
CA GLN A 355 -23.20 -8.56 24.34
C GLN A 355 -23.40 -7.34 23.43
N MET A 356 -22.38 -6.91 22.68
CA MET A 356 -22.53 -5.81 21.72
C MET A 356 -23.48 -6.19 20.58
N SER A 357 -23.25 -7.34 19.93
CA SER A 357 -24.12 -7.85 18.87
C SER A 357 -25.55 -8.10 19.40
N LEU A 358 -25.68 -8.65 20.60
CA LEU A 358 -26.97 -8.90 21.25
C LEU A 358 -27.73 -7.61 21.59
N ASN A 359 -27.04 -6.53 21.97
CA ASN A 359 -27.65 -5.22 22.20
C ASN A 359 -28.23 -4.65 20.90
N VAL A 360 -27.48 -4.75 19.79
CA VAL A 360 -27.95 -4.30 18.47
C VAL A 360 -29.11 -5.16 17.98
N MET A 361 -29.04 -6.49 18.14
CA MET A 361 -30.15 -7.40 17.83
C MET A 361 -31.42 -7.07 18.61
N ALA A 362 -31.30 -6.76 19.91
CA ALA A 362 -32.45 -6.40 20.73
C ALA A 362 -33.13 -5.12 20.23
N ALA A 363 -32.34 -4.11 19.85
CA ALA A 363 -32.85 -2.86 19.29
C ALA A 363 -33.50 -3.06 17.90
N ALA A 364 -32.86 -3.83 17.03
CA ALA A 364 -33.39 -4.20 15.71
C ALA A 364 -34.74 -4.93 15.84
N ASN A 365 -34.80 -5.96 16.69
CA ASN A 365 -36.02 -6.74 16.93
C ASN A 365 -37.17 -5.89 17.50
N ALA A 366 -36.86 -4.98 18.44
CA ALA A 366 -37.86 -4.08 19.01
C ALA A 366 -38.47 -3.12 17.98
N ALA A 367 -37.71 -2.79 16.94
CA ALA A 367 -38.13 -1.95 15.83
C ALA A 367 -38.73 -2.73 14.64
N GLY A 368 -38.66 -4.05 14.65
CA GLY A 368 -39.13 -4.91 13.56
C GLY A 368 -38.19 -4.95 12.34
N VAL A 369 -36.91 -4.62 12.52
CA VAL A 369 -35.88 -4.76 11.49
C VAL A 369 -35.57 -6.25 11.28
N ASP A 370 -35.44 -6.67 10.02
CA ASP A 370 -35.05 -8.05 9.66
C ASP A 370 -33.55 -8.27 9.92
N ALA A 371 -33.20 -8.55 11.17
CA ALA A 371 -31.82 -8.79 11.58
C ALA A 371 -31.57 -10.27 11.87
N THR A 372 -30.42 -10.78 11.44
CA THR A 372 -29.94 -12.15 11.70
C THR A 372 -28.62 -12.06 12.46
N TYR A 373 -28.44 -12.90 13.49
CA TYR A 373 -27.19 -12.99 14.24
C TYR A 373 -26.62 -14.40 14.20
N ILE A 374 -25.34 -14.50 13.85
CA ILE A 374 -24.61 -15.75 13.71
C ILE A 374 -23.31 -15.67 14.53
N ILE A 375 -23.01 -16.75 15.24
CA ILE A 375 -21.71 -16.98 15.88
C ILE A 375 -21.05 -18.10 15.08
N LEU A 376 -19.85 -17.84 14.56
CA LEU A 376 -19.00 -18.83 13.91
C LEU A 376 -18.19 -19.56 14.99
N ASP A 377 -18.14 -20.88 14.91
CA ASP A 377 -17.30 -21.66 15.82
C ASP A 377 -15.82 -21.42 15.50
N TYR A 378 -14.99 -21.16 16.51
CA TYR A 378 -13.56 -20.92 16.31
C TYR A 378 -12.75 -22.18 16.66
N PRO A 379 -12.19 -22.90 15.68
CA PRO A 379 -11.70 -24.27 15.90
C PRO A 379 -10.30 -24.38 16.50
N PHE A 380 -9.54 -23.28 16.60
CA PHE A 380 -8.13 -23.29 17.01
C PHE A 380 -7.93 -23.01 18.51
N PRO A 381 -7.23 -23.89 19.27
CA PRO A 381 -7.06 -23.72 20.71
C PRO A 381 -5.73 -23.01 21.03
N LEU A 382 -5.67 -21.66 21.18
CA LEU A 382 -4.40 -21.01 21.59
C LEU A 382 -4.52 -19.73 22.44
N THR A 383 -3.40 -19.42 23.11
CA THR A 383 -3.15 -18.43 24.16
C THR A 383 -3.39 -16.94 23.81
N ASP A 384 -3.89 -16.65 22.61
CA ASP A 384 -4.24 -15.30 22.11
C ASP A 384 -5.55 -15.33 21.26
N THR A 385 -6.53 -16.13 21.67
CA THR A 385 -7.81 -16.33 20.96
C THR A 385 -8.54 -15.03 20.58
N GLY A 386 -8.35 -13.95 21.35
CA GLY A 386 -9.12 -12.73 21.18
C GLY A 386 -8.87 -12.00 19.86
N GLY A 387 -7.60 -11.84 19.47
CA GLY A 387 -7.22 -11.05 18.29
C GLY A 387 -7.52 -11.77 16.99
N ASN A 388 -7.16 -13.05 16.92
CA ASN A 388 -7.38 -13.86 15.72
C ASN A 388 -8.87 -14.10 15.46
N ALA A 389 -9.65 -14.40 16.50
CA ALA A 389 -11.11 -14.48 16.38
C ALA A 389 -11.72 -13.15 15.95
N HIS A 390 -11.24 -12.01 16.49
CA HIS A 390 -11.70 -10.70 16.04
C HIS A 390 -11.37 -10.44 14.57
N GLY A 391 -10.20 -10.87 14.09
CA GLY A 391 -9.79 -10.77 12.70
C GLY A 391 -10.40 -11.84 11.77
N PHE A 392 -11.22 -12.75 12.29
CA PHE A 392 -11.74 -13.92 11.57
C PHE A 392 -10.65 -14.84 11.00
N VAL A 393 -9.45 -14.81 11.58
CA VAL A 393 -8.29 -15.57 11.11
C VAL A 393 -8.53 -17.05 11.32
N GLY A 394 -8.54 -17.84 10.24
CA GLY A 394 -8.84 -19.27 10.23
C GLY A 394 -10.32 -19.64 10.10
N VAL A 395 -11.24 -18.67 9.95
CA VAL A 395 -12.68 -18.90 9.70
C VAL A 395 -13.20 -18.03 8.53
N GLU A 396 -12.31 -17.52 7.69
CA GLU A 396 -12.58 -16.59 6.60
C GLU A 396 -13.56 -17.19 5.58
N ARG A 397 -13.35 -18.46 5.21
CA ARG A 397 -14.22 -19.17 4.27
C ARG A 397 -15.63 -19.33 4.82
N GLU A 398 -15.76 -19.67 6.10
CA GLU A 398 -17.06 -19.84 6.76
C GLU A 398 -17.81 -18.51 6.85
N LEU A 399 -17.10 -17.43 7.18
CA LEU A 399 -17.63 -16.06 7.14
C LEU A 399 -18.23 -15.71 5.77
N ILE A 400 -17.50 -15.94 4.67
CA ILE A 400 -17.97 -15.59 3.33
C ILE A 400 -19.09 -16.52 2.87
N GLN A 401 -18.96 -17.83 3.06
CA GLN A 401 -20.00 -18.78 2.66
C GLN A 401 -21.31 -18.51 3.39
N THR A 402 -21.25 -18.26 4.69
CA THR A 402 -22.43 -17.91 5.51
C THR A 402 -23.07 -16.62 5.03
N THR A 403 -22.26 -15.61 4.68
CA THR A 403 -22.74 -14.35 4.11
C THR A 403 -23.47 -14.59 2.79
N LEU A 404 -22.90 -15.41 1.90
CA LEU A 404 -23.49 -15.74 0.60
C LEU A 404 -24.83 -16.47 0.75
N ASP A 405 -24.88 -17.50 1.61
CA ASP A 405 -26.09 -18.27 1.85
C ASP A 405 -27.21 -17.37 2.39
N TRP A 406 -26.86 -16.45 3.29
CA TRP A 406 -27.78 -15.47 3.83
C TRP A 406 -28.28 -14.49 2.77
N LEU A 407 -27.38 -13.89 1.96
CA LEU A 407 -27.76 -12.97 0.88
C LEU A 407 -28.68 -13.64 -0.15
N THR A 408 -28.38 -14.90 -0.52
CA THR A 408 -29.20 -15.68 -1.45
C THR A 408 -30.64 -15.83 -0.94
N VAL A 409 -30.81 -16.11 0.36
CA VAL A 409 -32.13 -16.22 0.99
C VAL A 409 -32.83 -14.87 1.08
N LYS A 410 -32.11 -13.80 1.41
CA LYS A 410 -32.70 -12.48 1.68
C LYS A 410 -33.04 -11.68 0.43
N LEU A 411 -32.21 -11.76 -0.60
CA LEU A 411 -32.31 -10.92 -1.80
C LEU A 411 -32.88 -11.68 -3.00
N THR A 412 -33.25 -12.95 -2.84
CA THR A 412 -33.84 -13.79 -3.90
C THR A 412 -33.01 -13.77 -5.18
N GLU A 413 -31.68 -13.91 -5.07
CA GLU A 413 -30.79 -13.96 -6.23
C GLU A 413 -31.14 -15.18 -7.10
N THR A 414 -32.04 -15.03 -8.08
CA THR A 414 -32.38 -16.07 -9.05
C THR A 414 -31.73 -15.87 -10.41
N GLU A 415 -31.04 -14.75 -10.64
CA GLU A 415 -30.48 -14.40 -11.93
C GLU A 415 -28.98 -14.06 -11.85
N THR A 416 -28.17 -14.87 -12.52
CA THR A 416 -26.75 -14.64 -12.81
C THR A 416 -26.59 -13.55 -13.85
N TYR A 417 -25.75 -12.54 -13.61
CA TYR A 417 -25.37 -11.58 -14.64
C TYR A 417 -23.90 -11.78 -14.99
N THR A 418 -23.57 -11.99 -16.27
CA THR A 418 -22.19 -11.78 -16.69
C THR A 418 -22.01 -10.27 -16.73
N VAL A 419 -21.19 -9.71 -15.84
CA VAL A 419 -20.68 -8.34 -16.03
C VAL A 419 -19.72 -8.39 -17.21
N THR A 420 -20.28 -8.48 -18.42
CA THR A 420 -19.54 -8.21 -19.66
C THR A 420 -19.45 -6.70 -19.82
N THR A 421 -18.96 -5.99 -18.80
CA THR A 421 -18.52 -4.63 -19.02
C THR A 421 -17.37 -4.71 -20.00
N LYS A 422 -17.51 -4.00 -21.11
CA LYS A 422 -16.41 -3.58 -21.97
C LYS A 422 -15.33 -2.94 -21.08
N LEU A 423 -14.43 -3.74 -20.55
CA LEU A 423 -13.13 -3.32 -20.04
C LEU A 423 -12.19 -3.00 -21.23
N SER A 424 -12.75 -2.44 -22.30
CA SER A 424 -12.07 -2.19 -23.58
C SER A 424 -12.16 -0.75 -24.05
N THR A 425 -12.76 0.17 -23.27
CA THR A 425 -12.53 1.62 -23.41
C THR A 425 -12.74 2.35 -22.08
N LEU A 426 -12.01 1.98 -21.03
CA LEU A 426 -11.37 3.03 -20.25
C LEU A 426 -10.12 3.35 -21.06
N ASN A 427 -10.00 4.55 -21.61
CA ASN A 427 -8.67 4.97 -22.07
C ASN A 427 -7.73 4.72 -20.90
N PRO A 428 -6.59 4.02 -21.07
CA PRO A 428 -5.57 4.02 -20.03
C PRO A 428 -5.33 5.49 -19.66
N PRO A 429 -5.10 5.81 -18.37
CA PRO A 429 -4.61 7.16 -18.04
C PRO A 429 -3.47 7.45 -19.01
N GLY A 430 -3.53 8.60 -19.71
CA GLY A 430 -2.41 8.99 -20.56
C GLY A 430 -1.17 9.13 -19.69
N ASN A 431 0.00 8.79 -20.25
CA ASN A 431 1.31 8.85 -19.60
C ASN A 431 1.41 10.01 -18.58
N ILE A 432 1.77 9.70 -17.34
CA ILE A 432 2.00 10.65 -16.27
C ILE A 432 3.50 10.95 -16.24
N GLU A 433 3.84 12.18 -16.63
CA GLU A 433 5.23 12.64 -16.62
C GLU A 433 5.93 12.29 -15.28
N PRO A 434 7.20 11.85 -15.32
CA PRO A 434 7.94 11.47 -14.13
C PRO A 434 8.11 12.68 -13.19
N VAL A 435 8.54 12.48 -11.95
CA VAL A 435 8.89 13.54 -11.00
C VAL A 435 10.41 13.53 -10.81
N ALA A 436 11.07 14.57 -11.32
CA ALA A 436 12.50 14.75 -11.18
C ALA A 436 12.86 15.21 -9.75
N SER A 437 13.94 14.67 -9.19
CA SER A 437 14.47 15.11 -7.89
C SER A 437 15.99 15.22 -7.96
N ALA A 438 16.52 16.45 -7.84
CA ALA A 438 17.96 16.74 -7.90
C ALA A 438 18.65 16.69 -6.52
N GLY A 439 17.90 16.32 -5.46
CA GLY A 439 18.35 16.40 -4.08
C GLY A 439 18.34 17.84 -3.52
N GLY A 440 18.82 18.00 -2.29
CA GLY A 440 18.94 19.33 -1.67
C GLY A 440 20.20 20.08 -2.10
N ASP A 441 20.14 21.41 -2.03
CA ASP A 441 21.30 22.29 -2.26
C ASP A 441 22.50 21.91 -1.39
N GLN A 442 23.70 21.97 -1.95
CA GLN A 442 24.94 21.56 -1.27
C GLN A 442 25.88 22.75 -1.06
N ALA A 443 26.43 22.85 0.15
CA ALA A 443 27.54 23.75 0.46
C ALA A 443 28.78 22.92 0.79
N VAL A 444 29.84 23.06 -0.01
CA VAL A 444 31.05 22.24 0.07
C VAL A 444 32.29 23.11 0.19
N THR A 445 33.28 22.65 0.97
CA THR A 445 34.56 23.37 1.15
C THR A 445 35.71 22.48 0.69
N GLY A 446 36.60 23.03 -0.15
CA GLY A 446 37.78 22.34 -0.66
C GLY A 446 37.64 21.74 -2.07
N MET A 447 38.60 20.92 -2.47
CA MET A 447 38.75 20.37 -3.84
C MET A 447 38.29 18.91 -3.98
N GLY A 448 37.51 18.41 -3.01
CA GLY A 448 37.00 17.03 -3.01
C GLY A 448 35.97 16.78 -4.12
N LEU A 449 35.78 15.51 -4.50
CA LEU A 449 34.78 15.10 -5.48
C LEU A 449 33.37 15.42 -4.95
N ILE A 450 32.54 16.08 -5.76
CA ILE A 450 31.14 16.42 -5.44
C ILE A 450 30.25 15.46 -6.23
N THR A 451 29.20 14.92 -5.59
CA THR A 451 28.22 14.03 -6.22
C THR A 451 26.85 14.71 -6.26
N LEU A 452 26.21 14.74 -7.42
CA LEU A 452 24.82 15.16 -7.58
C LEU A 452 23.91 13.96 -7.28
N ASN A 453 22.72 14.18 -6.72
CA ASN A 453 21.84 13.07 -6.33
C ASN A 453 20.48 13.12 -7.02
N GLY A 454 20.37 12.42 -8.14
CA GLY A 454 19.14 12.26 -8.93
C GLY A 454 18.32 11.03 -8.56
N SER A 455 18.82 10.20 -7.62
CA SER A 455 18.23 8.89 -7.30
C SER A 455 16.87 8.96 -6.59
N GLY A 456 16.47 10.15 -6.15
CA GLY A 456 15.12 10.38 -5.62
C GLY A 456 14.08 10.70 -6.69
N SER A 457 14.45 10.65 -7.98
CA SER A 457 13.49 10.84 -9.09
C SER A 457 12.63 9.58 -9.21
N ILE A 458 11.33 9.77 -9.43
CA ILE A 458 10.34 8.68 -9.46
C ILE A 458 9.44 8.84 -10.66
N ASP A 459 8.76 7.78 -11.06
CA ASP A 459 7.81 7.80 -12.15
C ASP A 459 6.53 7.07 -11.72
N LEU A 460 5.42 7.73 -12.04
CA LEU A 460 4.05 7.58 -11.56
C LEU A 460 3.25 6.57 -12.38
N ASP A 461 3.66 6.23 -13.58
CA ASP A 461 3.04 5.19 -14.41
C ASP A 461 3.99 4.59 -15.43
N GLY A 462 5.24 5.07 -15.45
CA GLY A 462 6.42 4.46 -16.06
C GLY A 462 7.58 4.01 -15.14
N SER A 463 8.61 3.44 -15.77
CA SER A 463 9.97 3.44 -15.23
C SER A 463 10.80 4.53 -15.87
N ILE A 464 11.67 5.20 -15.11
CA ILE A 464 12.64 6.14 -15.68
C ILE A 464 13.65 5.38 -16.55
N VAL A 465 13.53 5.50 -17.87
CA VAL A 465 14.44 4.87 -18.84
C VAL A 465 15.64 5.73 -19.19
N SER A 466 15.58 7.03 -18.91
CA SER A 466 16.73 7.91 -19.08
C SER A 466 16.78 9.01 -18.04
N THR A 467 18.00 9.30 -17.59
CA THR A 467 18.32 10.45 -16.74
C THR A 467 19.42 11.22 -17.45
N PHE A 468 19.36 12.56 -17.43
CA PHE A 468 20.41 13.39 -18.00
C PHE A 468 20.62 14.68 -17.21
N TRP A 469 21.86 14.93 -16.80
CA TRP A 469 22.25 16.12 -16.07
C TRP A 469 22.82 17.20 -16.99
N THR A 470 22.27 18.42 -16.87
CA THR A 470 22.73 19.61 -17.58
C THR A 470 23.22 20.67 -16.59
N GLN A 471 24.41 21.22 -16.82
CA GLN A 471 24.86 22.39 -16.06
C GLN A 471 24.23 23.66 -16.65
N LEU A 472 23.47 24.40 -15.84
CA LEU A 472 22.76 25.61 -16.26
C LEU A 472 23.61 26.88 -16.13
N SER A 473 24.40 26.99 -15.06
CA SER A 473 25.23 28.18 -14.81
C SER A 473 26.43 27.92 -13.91
N GLY A 474 27.35 28.89 -13.88
CA GLY A 474 28.60 28.84 -13.11
C GLY A 474 29.80 28.43 -13.96
N ALA A 475 30.95 28.23 -13.32
CA ALA A 475 32.14 27.74 -14.01
C ALA A 475 31.93 26.32 -14.53
N SER A 476 32.23 26.08 -15.81
CA SER A 476 31.99 24.78 -16.45
C SER A 476 32.78 23.65 -15.79
N VAL A 477 32.11 22.54 -15.50
CA VAL A 477 32.71 21.30 -14.97
C VAL A 477 32.45 20.12 -15.90
N ILE A 478 33.18 19.03 -15.70
CA ILE A 478 32.98 17.78 -16.43
C ILE A 478 32.36 16.77 -15.46
N LEU A 479 31.16 16.30 -15.77
CA LEU A 479 30.49 15.22 -15.02
C LEU A 479 31.09 13.87 -15.39
N SER A 480 31.18 12.95 -14.43
CA SER A 480 31.72 11.60 -14.62
C SER A 480 30.92 10.82 -15.67
N ASP A 481 29.59 10.90 -15.61
CA ASP A 481 28.66 10.45 -16.64
C ASP A 481 27.35 11.23 -16.47
N PRO A 482 26.98 12.16 -17.35
CA PRO A 482 25.74 12.92 -17.18
C PRO A 482 24.48 12.06 -17.28
N ALA A 483 24.56 10.82 -17.78
CA ALA A 483 23.42 9.95 -18.03
C ALA A 483 23.04 9.03 -16.85
N VAL A 484 23.75 9.12 -15.71
CA VAL A 484 23.45 8.31 -14.52
C VAL A 484 22.75 9.14 -13.44
N ALA A 485 22.05 8.47 -12.51
CA ALA A 485 21.33 9.14 -11.43
C ALA A 485 22.27 9.92 -10.49
N GLN A 486 23.49 9.45 -10.27
CA GLN A 486 24.45 10.05 -9.34
C GLN A 486 25.81 10.36 -9.99
N PRO A 487 25.89 11.38 -10.88
CA PRO A 487 27.16 11.79 -11.46
C PRO A 487 28.00 12.55 -10.45
N SER A 488 29.32 12.57 -10.68
CA SER A 488 30.26 13.31 -9.86
C SER A 488 31.14 14.24 -10.68
N PHE A 489 31.69 15.29 -10.06
CA PHE A 489 32.64 16.20 -10.71
C PHE A 489 33.66 16.76 -9.71
N THR A 490 34.79 17.22 -10.25
CA THR A 490 35.80 17.97 -9.49
C THR A 490 35.47 19.46 -9.49
N PRO A 491 35.52 20.16 -8.34
CA PRO A 491 35.21 21.57 -8.26
C PRO A 491 36.09 22.42 -9.21
N PRO A 492 35.55 23.50 -9.80
CA PRO A 492 36.32 24.38 -10.65
C PRO A 492 37.46 25.06 -9.86
N PRO A 493 38.60 25.36 -10.51
CA PRO A 493 39.67 26.08 -9.84
C PRO A 493 39.18 27.47 -9.36
N PRO A 494 39.78 28.00 -8.27
CA PRO A 494 39.42 29.32 -7.77
C PRO A 494 39.65 30.40 -8.81
N ASP A 495 38.75 31.38 -8.84
CA ASP A 495 38.91 32.58 -9.66
C ASP A 495 40.20 33.30 -9.24
N ARG A 496 41.15 33.42 -10.18
CA ARG A 496 42.50 33.93 -9.92
C ARG A 496 42.55 35.46 -9.79
N ASP A 497 41.42 36.14 -9.96
CA ASP A 497 41.32 37.60 -9.83
C ASP A 497 41.20 38.08 -8.37
N ALA A 498 41.19 37.17 -7.39
CA ALA A 498 41.28 37.52 -5.96
C ALA A 498 42.71 37.96 -5.59
N LEU A 499 43.00 39.23 -5.84
CA LEU A 499 44.22 39.92 -5.37
C LEU A 499 44.21 39.97 -3.82
N PHE A 500 44.73 38.92 -3.18
CA PHE A 500 44.92 38.74 -1.73
C PHE A 500 43.64 38.49 -0.91
N GLY A 501 43.09 37.25 -0.95
CA GLY A 501 42.01 36.82 -0.06
C GLY A 501 41.53 35.39 -0.32
N ILE A 502 40.64 34.88 0.54
CA ILE A 502 39.86 33.67 0.25
C ILE A 502 38.98 34.03 -0.97
N PRO A 503 39.10 33.33 -2.11
CA PRO A 503 38.27 33.62 -3.28
C PRO A 503 36.79 33.47 -2.91
N PRO A 504 35.89 34.30 -3.47
CA PRO A 504 34.47 34.21 -3.16
C PRO A 504 33.92 32.82 -3.52
N PRO A 505 32.92 32.30 -2.79
CA PRO A 505 32.28 31.04 -3.14
C PRO A 505 31.77 31.06 -4.58
N GLN A 506 31.96 29.95 -5.28
CA GLN A 506 31.43 29.76 -6.63
C GLN A 506 30.10 29.02 -6.55
N THR A 507 29.05 29.59 -7.15
CA THR A 507 27.74 28.97 -7.26
C THR A 507 27.60 28.29 -8.63
N LEU A 508 27.33 26.99 -8.63
CA LEU A 508 27.02 26.19 -9.80
C LEU A 508 25.56 25.74 -9.73
N ARG A 509 24.85 25.75 -10.87
CA ARG A 509 23.47 25.25 -10.94
C ARG A 509 23.39 24.12 -11.94
N PHE A 510 22.71 23.05 -11.55
CA PHE A 510 22.49 21.86 -12.36
C PHE A 510 21.00 21.55 -12.43
N GLU A 511 20.61 20.91 -13.52
CA GLU A 511 19.27 20.40 -13.75
C GLU A 511 19.38 18.91 -14.12
N VAL A 512 18.62 18.08 -13.42
CA VAL A 512 18.39 16.70 -13.84
C VAL A 512 17.11 16.68 -14.65
N THR A 513 17.14 16.06 -15.83
CA THR A 513 15.95 15.73 -16.62
C THR A 513 15.81 14.22 -16.65
N VAL A 514 14.62 13.71 -16.33
CA VAL A 514 14.31 12.28 -16.40
C VAL A 514 13.23 12.06 -17.45
N THR A 515 13.33 10.95 -18.19
CA THR A 515 12.33 10.51 -19.18
C THR A 515 11.84 9.12 -18.80
N ASP A 516 10.52 8.94 -18.83
CA ASP A 516 9.84 7.66 -18.62
C ASP A 516 9.87 6.74 -19.87
N ASP A 517 9.46 5.48 -19.71
CA ASP A 517 9.34 4.48 -20.78
C ASP A 517 8.24 4.78 -21.81
N ASP A 518 7.34 5.72 -21.52
CA ASP A 518 6.29 6.21 -22.41
C ASP A 518 6.62 7.57 -23.08
N GLY A 519 7.83 8.09 -22.87
CA GLY A 519 8.40 9.30 -23.47
C GLY A 519 8.10 10.65 -22.80
N GLY A 520 7.46 10.68 -21.63
CA GLY A 520 7.23 11.88 -20.82
C GLY A 520 8.47 12.32 -20.04
N THR A 521 8.56 13.60 -19.68
CA THR A 521 9.78 14.18 -19.09
C THR A 521 9.49 15.20 -17.99
N ASP A 522 10.32 15.22 -16.96
CA ASP A 522 10.34 16.30 -15.94
C ASP A 522 11.77 16.69 -15.57
N SER A 523 11.93 17.87 -14.98
CA SER A 523 13.23 18.45 -14.63
C SER A 523 13.25 19.08 -13.23
N ASN A 524 14.36 18.88 -12.51
CA ASN A 524 14.57 19.48 -11.19
C ASN A 524 15.98 20.04 -11.04
N GLN A 525 16.11 21.13 -10.28
CA GLN A 525 17.36 21.89 -10.17
C GLN A 525 17.98 21.80 -8.78
N VAL A 526 19.30 21.85 -8.73
CA VAL A 526 20.09 21.92 -7.49
C VAL A 526 21.18 22.97 -7.60
N GLU A 527 21.42 23.69 -6.51
CA GLU A 527 22.51 24.65 -6.37
C GLU A 527 23.68 24.07 -5.55
N ILE A 528 24.90 24.19 -6.10
CA ILE A 528 26.13 23.79 -5.43
C ILE A 528 26.98 25.03 -5.16
N THR A 529 27.18 25.34 -3.89
CA THR A 529 28.06 26.43 -3.44
C THR A 529 29.41 25.88 -3.00
N VAL A 530 30.45 26.15 -3.78
CA VAL A 530 31.84 25.73 -3.51
C VAL A 530 32.62 26.86 -2.85
N SER A 531 33.05 26.64 -1.60
CA SER A 531 33.97 27.51 -0.87
C SER A 531 35.39 26.94 -0.87
N GLN A 532 36.39 27.81 -0.76
CA GLN A 532 37.80 27.41 -0.69
C GLN A 532 38.35 27.62 0.72
N ASP A 533 39.24 26.72 1.14
CA ASP A 533 40.04 26.93 2.34
C ASP A 533 41.11 28.00 2.09
N LYS A 534 41.55 28.65 3.16
CA LYS A 534 42.62 29.65 3.12
C LYS A 534 43.91 29.00 2.60
N PHE A 535 44.38 29.41 1.41
CA PHE A 535 45.72 29.07 0.94
C PHE A 535 46.76 29.60 1.95
N ILE A 536 47.46 28.70 2.64
CA ILE A 536 48.70 29.01 3.36
C ILE A 536 49.85 28.57 2.45
N GLU A 537 50.53 29.50 1.80
CA GLU A 537 51.83 29.20 1.18
C GLU A 537 52.84 28.84 2.27
N THR A 538 53.10 27.54 2.48
CA THR A 538 54.32 27.12 3.16
C THR A 538 55.45 27.09 2.14
N SER A 539 56.23 28.17 2.09
CA SER A 539 57.52 28.19 1.39
C SER A 539 58.46 27.16 2.01
N GLN A 540 58.83 26.11 1.27
CA GLN A 540 60.09 25.41 1.49
C GLN A 540 60.85 25.26 0.19
N SER A 541 62.09 25.74 0.28
CA SER A 541 63.13 25.85 -0.73
C SER A 541 63.64 24.51 -1.23
N SER A 542 63.92 24.43 -2.52
CA SER A 542 65.05 23.63 -3.01
C SER A 542 65.86 24.46 -4.02
N SER A 543 67.06 24.81 -3.58
CA SER A 543 68.10 25.54 -4.29
C SER A 543 68.61 24.81 -5.54
N LEU A 544 68.66 25.49 -6.68
CA LEU A 544 69.78 25.40 -7.61
C LEU A 544 70.03 26.78 -8.24
N GLY A 545 71.30 27.20 -8.19
CA GLY A 545 71.79 28.55 -8.51
C GLY A 545 71.82 28.90 -10.01
N PRO A 546 72.39 30.07 -10.35
CA PRO A 546 71.99 30.90 -11.47
C PRO A 546 72.61 30.46 -12.79
N ILE A 547 71.82 30.41 -13.87
CA ILE A 547 72.37 30.34 -15.24
C ILE A 547 72.01 31.62 -15.99
N ILE A 548 73.11 32.27 -16.33
CA ILE A 548 73.35 33.44 -17.17
C ILE A 548 72.55 33.44 -18.48
N LEU A 549 71.97 34.61 -18.76
CA LEU A 549 71.47 35.08 -20.05
C LEU A 549 72.63 35.15 -21.06
N LEU A 550 72.58 34.36 -22.15
CA LEU A 550 73.42 34.59 -23.34
C LEU A 550 72.69 34.17 -24.62
N VAL A 551 72.41 35.19 -25.43
CA VAL A 551 71.84 35.23 -26.76
C VAL A 551 72.85 34.69 -27.78
N LEU A 552 72.42 33.88 -28.76
CA LEU A 552 73.03 33.94 -30.09
C LEU A 552 72.03 33.66 -31.22
N PHE A 553 72.23 34.44 -32.26
CA PHE A 553 71.38 34.76 -33.40
C PHE A 553 71.81 33.98 -34.65
N GLY A 554 70.88 33.82 -35.59
CA GLY A 554 71.15 33.71 -37.03
C GLY A 554 70.61 32.43 -37.66
N LEU A 555 69.94 32.42 -38.82
CA LEU A 555 69.72 33.47 -39.83
C LEU A 555 68.64 32.90 -40.77
N LEU A 556 67.57 33.64 -41.09
CA LEU A 556 66.86 33.48 -42.36
C LEU A 556 66.55 34.87 -42.94
N THR A 557 67.50 35.31 -43.76
CA THR A 557 67.44 36.38 -44.76
C THR A 557 66.42 36.04 -45.87
N MET A 558 65.85 36.94 -46.67
CA MET A 558 66.15 38.35 -46.97
C MET A 558 64.96 38.99 -47.74
N ARG A 559 64.71 40.26 -47.42
CA ARG A 559 64.48 41.45 -48.27
C ARG A 559 63.73 41.39 -49.60
N ARG A 560 62.78 42.32 -49.74
CA ARG A 560 62.50 43.07 -50.99
C ARG A 560 62.98 44.52 -50.90
N ARG A 561 63.39 45.05 -52.07
CA ARG A 561 63.53 46.46 -52.57
C ARG A 561 64.99 46.91 -52.78
N ARG A 562 65.41 47.03 -54.07
CA ARG A 562 65.49 48.26 -54.93
C ARG A 562 66.78 49.07 -54.57
N ILE A 563 67.63 49.62 -55.44
CA ILE A 563 67.59 50.16 -56.80
C ILE A 563 69.05 50.25 -57.33
N ILE A 564 69.20 50.14 -58.64
CA ILE A 564 70.17 50.70 -59.61
C ILE A 564 71.20 51.71 -59.06
N GLY A 565 72.48 51.53 -59.44
CA GLY A 565 73.56 52.50 -59.31
C GLY A 565 74.92 51.85 -59.24
#